data_AF-A0A6A5Z3I1-F1
#
_entry.id   AF-A0A6A5Z3I1-F1
#
_cell.length_a   1.000
_cell.length_b   1.000
_cell.length_c   1.000
_cell.angle_alpha   90.00
_cell.angle_beta   90.00
_cell.angle_gamma   90.00
#
_symmetry.space_group_name_H-M   'P 1'
#
loop_
_entity.id
_entity.type
_entity.pdbx_description
1 polymer ?
#
loop_
_entity_poly.entity_id
_entity_poly.type
_entity_poly.pdbx_seq_one_letter_code
_entity_poly.pdbx_strand_id
1 'polypeptide(L)'
;MFSNRLECPWYRLPQVNSVLLGEHCYLEDDPSVPWTCKVDDLELELTTEALSFRYPKYRDASSYIRRFTGLKKLVVTLDNYYRVPELQASRYLGNVVSGSYDWFLNYLYPIHETLEVLDIPLIDPSFLDWITPATTFTTFPNLKTLSLPQEALLDNSAGDMKHPTSLLPRGLEELSIYFPYVSIVAWLEKFLGCREYFQDLQKITLWPADDRGDAFEEFVYRKSILGRLDSVGVTINVSIDSEENTTKAEWKDPDYDPFVLEIVEFLQSLPDGS
;
A
#
# COMPACT_ATOMS: atom_id res chain seq x y z
N MET A 1 20.12 -25.55 -6.62
CA MET A 1 18.88 -24.76 -6.70
C MET A 1 17.81 -25.68 -7.26
N PHE A 2 16.90 -26.14 -6.41
CA PHE A 2 15.69 -26.82 -6.87
C PHE A 2 14.75 -25.70 -7.33
N SER A 3 14.39 -25.67 -8.61
CA SER A 3 13.28 -24.83 -9.04
C SER A 3 12.02 -25.47 -8.45
N ASN A 4 11.42 -24.85 -7.44
CA ASN A 4 10.11 -25.22 -6.93
C ASN A 4 9.07 -24.83 -7.97
N ARG A 5 9.08 -25.52 -9.12
CA ARG A 5 7.97 -25.47 -10.07
C ARG A 5 6.82 -26.17 -9.38
N LEU A 6 5.73 -25.44 -9.16
CA LEU A 6 4.45 -26.02 -8.75
C LEU A 6 4.06 -27.06 -9.81
N GLU A 7 4.30 -28.35 -9.53
CA GLU A 7 3.92 -29.46 -10.41
C GLU A 7 2.40 -29.71 -10.40
N CYS A 8 1.66 -29.03 -9.52
CA CYS A 8 0.21 -29.09 -9.47
C CYS A 8 -0.40 -28.03 -10.39
N PRO A 9 -1.14 -28.41 -11.45
CA PRO A 9 -1.85 -27.47 -12.29
C PRO A 9 -3.10 -26.96 -11.56
N TRP A 10 -2.91 -26.16 -10.51
CA TRP A 10 -3.96 -25.65 -9.63
C TRP A 10 -5.06 -24.91 -10.41
N TYR A 11 -4.72 -24.32 -11.56
CA TYR A 11 -5.65 -23.70 -12.50
C TYR A 11 -6.67 -24.69 -13.11
N ARG A 12 -6.47 -26.00 -13.00
CA ARG A 12 -7.43 -27.04 -13.42
C ARG A 12 -8.40 -27.43 -12.31
N LEU A 13 -8.21 -26.95 -11.08
CA LEU A 13 -9.07 -27.28 -9.96
C LEU A 13 -10.35 -26.44 -10.07
N PRO A 14 -11.52 -27.07 -10.33
CA PRO A 14 -12.73 -26.35 -10.73
C PRO A 14 -13.39 -25.52 -9.62
N GLN A 15 -12.88 -25.59 -8.40
CA GLN A 15 -13.44 -24.97 -7.19
C GLN A 15 -12.43 -24.03 -6.48
N VAL A 16 -11.27 -23.78 -7.10
CA VAL A 16 -10.27 -22.89 -6.50
C VAL A 16 -10.64 -21.45 -6.85
N ASN A 17 -11.06 -20.71 -5.83
CA ASN A 17 -11.45 -19.30 -5.94
C ASN A 17 -10.37 -18.36 -5.36
N SER A 18 -9.46 -18.89 -4.55
CA SER A 18 -8.37 -18.14 -3.91
C SER A 18 -7.04 -18.88 -4.11
N VAL A 19 -5.99 -18.14 -4.47
CA VAL A 19 -4.65 -18.68 -4.70
C VAL A 19 -3.61 -17.77 -4.05
N LEU A 20 -2.68 -18.37 -3.32
CA LEU A 20 -1.47 -17.72 -2.82
C LEU A 20 -0.27 -18.24 -3.62
N LEU A 21 0.49 -17.33 -4.23
CA LEU A 21 1.74 -17.61 -4.90
C LEU A 21 2.88 -16.91 -4.14
N GLY A 22 3.61 -17.69 -3.35
CA GLY A 22 4.74 -17.17 -2.56
C GLY A 22 5.96 -16.77 -3.41
N GLU A 23 6.96 -16.15 -2.79
CA GLU A 23 8.12 -15.48 -3.45
C GLU A 23 8.91 -16.41 -4.40
N HIS A 24 8.87 -17.72 -4.15
CA HIS A 24 9.57 -18.73 -4.94
C HIS A 24 8.76 -19.25 -6.14
N CYS A 25 7.55 -18.75 -6.35
CA CYS A 25 6.71 -19.08 -7.49
C CYS A 25 7.10 -18.23 -8.70
N TYR A 26 7.40 -18.88 -9.82
CA TYR A 26 7.63 -18.19 -11.07
C TYR A 26 6.32 -18.04 -11.84
N LEU A 27 5.97 -16.80 -12.18
CA LEU A 27 4.85 -16.49 -13.08
C LEU A 27 5.30 -16.72 -14.53
N GLU A 28 5.40 -17.99 -14.94
CA GLU A 28 5.69 -18.35 -16.34
C GLU A 28 4.39 -18.57 -17.13
N ASP A 29 4.34 -18.01 -18.34
CA ASP A 29 3.26 -18.25 -19.28
C ASP A 29 3.40 -19.66 -19.86
N ASP A 30 2.57 -20.60 -19.39
CA ASP A 30 2.50 -21.95 -19.97
C ASP A 30 1.36 -22.01 -21.00
N PRO A 31 1.66 -22.04 -22.31
CA PRO A 31 0.63 -22.00 -23.37
C PRO A 31 -0.28 -23.24 -23.38
N SER A 32 0.04 -24.30 -22.62
CA SER A 32 -0.79 -25.50 -22.49
C SER A 32 -1.93 -25.37 -21.48
N VAL A 33 -1.96 -24.26 -20.73
CA VAL A 33 -2.98 -23.97 -19.72
C VAL A 33 -4.24 -23.38 -20.37
N PRO A 34 -5.45 -23.80 -19.95
CA PRO A 34 -6.69 -23.18 -20.42
C PRO A 34 -6.67 -21.66 -20.19
N TRP A 35 -7.18 -20.91 -21.16
CA TRP A 35 -7.08 -19.45 -21.21
C TRP A 35 -7.82 -18.70 -20.09
N THR A 36 -8.66 -19.36 -19.31
CA THR A 36 -9.51 -18.73 -18.29
C THR A 36 -9.41 -19.45 -16.95
N CYS A 37 -8.97 -18.72 -15.92
CA CYS A 37 -9.00 -19.14 -14.53
C CYS A 37 -10.20 -18.51 -13.81
N LYS A 38 -10.89 -19.27 -12.94
CA LYS A 38 -12.03 -18.80 -12.13
C LYS A 38 -11.63 -18.28 -10.75
N VAL A 39 -10.36 -17.93 -10.59
CA VAL A 39 -9.84 -17.40 -9.32
C VAL A 39 -10.28 -15.94 -9.20
N ASP A 40 -10.93 -15.65 -8.08
CA ASP A 40 -11.47 -14.33 -7.76
C ASP A 40 -10.54 -13.57 -6.79
N ASP A 41 -9.75 -14.29 -5.99
CA ASP A 41 -8.78 -13.75 -5.02
C ASP A 41 -7.37 -14.31 -5.30
N LEU A 42 -6.41 -13.43 -5.54
CA LEU A 42 -5.03 -13.80 -5.80
C LEU A 42 -4.11 -13.03 -4.85
N GLU A 43 -3.23 -13.77 -4.18
CA GLU A 43 -2.17 -13.22 -3.36
C GLU A 43 -0.82 -13.57 -3.99
N LEU A 44 0.01 -12.56 -4.20
CA LEU A 44 1.33 -12.66 -4.80
C LEU A 44 2.36 -12.10 -3.83
N GLU A 45 3.36 -12.91 -3.50
CA GLU A 45 4.59 -12.41 -2.87
C GLU A 45 5.61 -12.16 -3.98
N LEU A 46 5.99 -10.91 -4.17
CA LEU A 46 6.94 -10.49 -5.19
C LEU A 46 8.11 -9.77 -4.53
N THR A 47 9.24 -9.74 -5.24
CA THR A 47 10.35 -8.87 -4.85
C THR A 47 10.15 -7.46 -5.39
N THR A 48 10.78 -6.46 -4.79
CA THR A 48 10.62 -5.05 -5.23
C THR A 48 11.14 -4.77 -6.63
N GLU A 49 11.94 -5.69 -7.18
CA GLU A 49 12.29 -5.74 -8.60
C GLU A 49 11.04 -5.71 -9.52
N ALA A 50 9.85 -6.12 -9.04
CA ALA A 50 8.58 -6.01 -9.75
C ALA A 50 8.16 -4.56 -10.04
N LEU A 51 8.75 -3.58 -9.35
CA LEU A 51 8.52 -2.16 -9.59
C LEU A 51 9.48 -1.60 -10.66
N SER A 52 10.34 -2.43 -11.25
CA SER A 52 11.37 -1.99 -12.20
C SER A 52 11.24 -2.69 -13.54
N PHE A 53 11.25 -1.89 -14.62
CA PHE A 53 11.19 -2.39 -16.01
C PHE A 53 12.43 -3.20 -16.43
N ARG A 54 13.51 -3.15 -15.63
CA ARG A 54 14.80 -3.78 -15.99
C ARG A 54 14.81 -5.29 -15.77
N TYR A 55 13.91 -5.82 -14.96
CA TYR A 55 13.91 -7.24 -14.59
C TYR A 55 13.03 -8.03 -15.55
N PRO A 56 13.63 -8.77 -16.52
CA PRO A 56 12.87 -9.41 -17.58
C PRO A 56 11.86 -10.44 -17.06
N LYS A 57 12.14 -11.04 -15.89
CA LYS A 57 11.26 -12.03 -15.26
C LYS A 57 9.85 -11.50 -14.95
N TYR A 58 9.67 -10.18 -14.81
CA TYR A 58 8.35 -9.56 -14.61
C TYR A 58 7.74 -8.97 -15.89
N ARG A 59 8.51 -8.87 -16.98
CA ARG A 59 8.01 -8.35 -18.26
C ARG A 59 6.83 -9.17 -18.77
N ASP A 60 6.88 -10.48 -18.54
CA ASP A 60 5.84 -11.42 -18.97
C ASP A 60 4.74 -11.63 -17.90
N ALA A 61 4.84 -10.97 -16.73
CA ALA A 61 3.83 -11.07 -15.68
C ALA A 61 2.44 -10.63 -16.20
N SER A 62 2.39 -9.64 -17.08
CA SER A 62 1.13 -9.22 -17.74
C SER A 62 0.45 -10.36 -18.52
N SER A 63 1.21 -11.15 -19.28
CA SER A 63 0.70 -12.32 -20.02
C SER A 63 0.12 -13.37 -19.09
N TYR A 64 0.74 -13.56 -17.92
CA TYR A 64 0.26 -14.46 -16.89
C TYR A 64 -1.02 -13.93 -16.22
N ILE A 65 -1.02 -12.66 -15.79
CA ILE A 65 -2.15 -12.01 -15.10
C ILE A 65 -3.42 -11.96 -15.97
N ARG A 66 -3.27 -11.84 -17.30
CA ARG A 66 -4.39 -11.92 -18.26
C ARG A 66 -5.28 -13.17 -18.08
N ARG A 67 -4.75 -14.25 -17.52
CA ARG A 67 -5.48 -15.52 -17.36
C ARG A 67 -6.57 -15.45 -16.29
N PHE A 68 -6.48 -14.49 -15.38
CA PHE A 68 -7.43 -14.28 -14.30
C PHE A 68 -8.55 -13.33 -14.74
N THR A 69 -9.34 -13.75 -15.74
CA THR A 69 -10.35 -12.92 -16.41
C THR A 69 -11.52 -12.49 -15.52
N GLY A 70 -11.59 -12.99 -14.28
CA GLY A 70 -12.61 -12.62 -13.29
C GLY A 70 -12.01 -12.15 -11.97
N LEU A 71 -10.71 -11.82 -11.92
CA LEU A 71 -10.05 -11.48 -10.66
C LEU A 71 -10.66 -10.22 -10.05
N LYS A 72 -11.11 -10.33 -8.81
CA LYS A 72 -11.72 -9.23 -8.05
C LYS A 72 -10.80 -8.68 -6.97
N LYS A 73 -10.00 -9.55 -6.36
CA LYS A 73 -9.09 -9.17 -5.29
C LYS A 73 -7.67 -9.58 -5.65
N LEU A 74 -6.76 -8.62 -5.52
CA LEU A 74 -5.34 -8.85 -5.66
C LEU A 74 -4.63 -8.29 -4.44
N VAL A 75 -3.91 -9.14 -3.74
CA VAL A 75 -2.97 -8.77 -2.69
C VAL A 75 -1.56 -8.98 -3.24
N VAL A 76 -0.72 -7.96 -3.18
CA VAL A 76 0.69 -8.06 -3.60
C VAL A 76 1.60 -7.64 -2.46
N THR A 77 2.18 -8.62 -1.80
CA THR A 77 3.20 -8.41 -0.79
C THR A 77 4.53 -8.18 -1.48
N LEU A 78 5.14 -7.02 -1.27
CA LEU A 78 6.48 -6.72 -1.76
C LEU A 78 7.51 -6.95 -0.65
N ASP A 79 8.43 -7.89 -0.87
CA ASP A 79 9.43 -8.25 0.12
C ASP A 79 10.81 -8.52 -0.51
N ASN A 80 11.87 -8.07 0.17
CA ASN A 80 13.26 -8.35 -0.17
C ASN A 80 13.99 -9.15 0.93
N TYR A 81 13.34 -9.43 2.05
CA TYR A 81 13.94 -9.97 3.28
C TYR A 81 14.78 -11.23 3.02
N TYR A 82 14.26 -12.17 2.22
CA TYR A 82 14.94 -13.44 1.94
C TYR A 82 16.14 -13.34 0.99
N ARG A 83 16.34 -12.19 0.32
CA ARG A 83 17.40 -12.03 -0.68
C ARG A 83 18.65 -11.34 -0.16
N VAL A 84 18.58 -10.64 0.98
CA VAL A 84 19.65 -9.73 1.37
C VAL A 84 19.81 -9.62 2.89
N PRO A 85 21.04 -9.72 3.42
CA PRO A 85 21.35 -9.12 4.72
C PRO A 85 21.09 -7.60 4.63
N GLU A 86 20.34 -7.03 5.59
CA GLU A 86 19.78 -5.66 5.68
C GLU A 86 20.58 -4.49 5.07
N LEU A 87 21.90 -4.61 4.90
CA LEU A 87 22.81 -3.54 4.46
C LEU A 87 22.86 -3.28 2.93
N GLN A 88 21.99 -3.86 2.11
CA GLN A 88 22.09 -3.72 0.64
C GLN A 88 20.76 -3.47 -0.11
N ALA A 89 19.65 -3.09 0.54
CA ALA A 89 18.37 -2.81 -0.13
C ALA A 89 18.50 -1.78 -1.28
N SER A 90 19.30 -0.73 -1.11
CA SER A 90 19.60 0.27 -2.15
C SER A 90 20.27 -0.31 -3.42
N ARG A 91 20.88 -1.49 -3.33
CA ARG A 91 21.51 -2.16 -4.48
C ARG A 91 20.49 -2.89 -5.38
N TYR A 92 19.28 -3.21 -4.90
CA TYR A 92 18.31 -4.00 -5.65
C TYR A 92 17.43 -3.18 -6.59
N LEU A 93 17.11 -1.93 -6.24
CA LEU A 93 16.64 -0.98 -7.26
C LEU A 93 17.80 -0.48 -8.15
N GLY A 94 19.04 -0.88 -7.81
CA GLY A 94 20.27 -0.45 -8.44
C GLY A 94 20.61 0.96 -8.01
N ASN A 95 21.89 1.25 -7.76
CA ASN A 95 22.40 2.57 -7.31
C ASN A 95 22.07 3.77 -8.26
N VAL A 96 21.22 3.59 -9.28
CA VAL A 96 20.96 4.52 -10.38
C VAL A 96 19.49 4.54 -10.84
N VAL A 97 18.60 3.64 -10.38
CA VAL A 97 17.26 3.50 -10.99
C VAL A 97 16.16 3.60 -9.95
N SER A 98 15.21 4.49 -10.20
CA SER A 98 13.96 4.53 -9.46
C SER A 98 13.00 3.45 -9.94
N GLY A 99 12.41 2.70 -9.00
CA GLY A 99 11.23 1.90 -9.26
C GLY A 99 10.04 2.81 -9.62
N SER A 100 8.96 2.24 -10.15
CA SER A 100 7.73 2.97 -10.40
C SER A 100 6.51 2.09 -10.19
N TYR A 101 5.52 2.62 -9.49
CA TYR A 101 4.22 1.99 -9.43
C TYR A 101 3.51 1.97 -10.79
N ASP A 102 3.83 2.87 -11.73
CA ASP A 102 3.26 2.79 -13.08
C ASP A 102 3.69 1.52 -13.82
N TRP A 103 4.94 1.07 -13.63
CA TRP A 103 5.39 -0.19 -14.21
C TRP A 103 4.60 -1.37 -13.66
N PHE A 104 4.37 -1.36 -12.35
CA PHE A 104 3.57 -2.38 -11.68
C PHE A 104 2.11 -2.36 -12.13
N LEU A 105 1.47 -1.20 -12.19
CA LEU A 105 0.09 -1.06 -12.67
C LEU A 105 -0.07 -1.50 -14.13
N ASN A 106 0.95 -1.28 -14.97
CA ASN A 106 0.95 -1.80 -16.34
C ASN A 106 0.92 -3.34 -16.38
N TYR A 107 1.52 -4.03 -15.41
CA TYR A 107 1.41 -5.49 -15.30
C TYR A 107 0.00 -5.95 -14.92
N LEU A 108 -0.72 -5.13 -14.18
CA LEU A 108 -2.11 -5.39 -13.75
C LEU A 108 -3.15 -4.93 -14.77
N TYR A 109 -2.76 -4.21 -15.82
CA TYR A 109 -3.69 -3.73 -16.84
C TYR A 109 -4.61 -4.83 -17.42
N PRO A 110 -4.19 -6.10 -17.62
CA PRO A 110 -5.09 -7.13 -18.14
C PRO A 110 -6.32 -7.45 -17.29
N ILE A 111 -6.31 -7.09 -16.00
CA ILE A 111 -7.41 -7.33 -15.03
C ILE A 111 -8.06 -6.02 -14.57
N HIS A 112 -7.77 -4.89 -15.22
CA HIS A 112 -8.22 -3.57 -14.77
C HIS A 112 -9.75 -3.43 -14.69
N GLU A 113 -10.48 -4.09 -15.60
CA GLU A 113 -11.94 -4.05 -15.64
C GLU A 113 -12.61 -4.91 -14.58
N THR A 114 -11.91 -5.84 -13.92
CA THR A 114 -12.52 -6.77 -12.96
C THR A 114 -12.09 -6.52 -11.53
N LEU A 115 -10.94 -5.87 -11.34
CA LEU A 115 -10.36 -5.67 -10.03
C LEU A 115 -11.21 -4.71 -9.17
N GLU A 116 -11.67 -5.21 -8.03
CA GLU A 116 -12.45 -4.48 -7.01
C GLU A 116 -11.60 -4.13 -5.78
N VAL A 117 -10.59 -4.94 -5.45
CA VAL A 117 -9.70 -4.76 -4.30
C VAL A 117 -8.25 -4.89 -4.74
N LEU A 118 -7.45 -3.86 -4.50
CA LEU A 118 -6.00 -3.89 -4.65
C LEU A 118 -5.35 -3.56 -3.31
N ASP A 119 -4.62 -4.54 -2.77
CA ASP A 119 -3.89 -4.40 -1.53
C ASP A 119 -2.40 -4.65 -1.77
N ILE A 120 -1.56 -3.73 -1.31
CA ILE A 120 -0.10 -3.79 -1.45
C ILE A 120 0.50 -3.62 -0.05
N PRO A 121 0.38 -4.64 0.82
CA PRO A 121 1.04 -4.62 2.12
C PRO A 121 2.56 -4.72 1.91
N LEU A 122 3.32 -4.08 2.79
CA LEU A 122 4.77 -4.12 2.75
C LEU A 122 5.30 -4.74 4.04
N ILE A 123 6.29 -5.62 3.87
CA ILE A 123 7.05 -6.17 5.00
C ILE A 123 8.30 -5.32 5.25
N ASP A 124 8.95 -4.84 4.19
CA ASP A 124 10.16 -4.02 4.26
C ASP A 124 9.93 -2.70 3.52
N PRO A 125 9.77 -1.55 4.22
CA PRO A 125 9.50 -0.29 3.56
C PRO A 125 10.78 0.48 3.13
N SER A 126 11.98 -0.10 3.30
CA SER A 126 13.27 0.59 3.06
C SER A 126 13.52 1.02 1.62
N PHE A 127 12.78 0.45 0.67
CA PHE A 127 12.94 0.70 -0.76
C PHE A 127 12.08 1.87 -1.28
N LEU A 128 11.15 2.38 -0.47
CA LEU A 128 10.15 3.38 -0.88
C LEU A 128 10.76 4.74 -1.27
N ASP A 129 11.91 5.11 -0.71
CA ASP A 129 12.63 6.34 -1.07
C ASP A 129 13.13 6.35 -2.53
N TRP A 130 13.12 5.20 -3.18
CA TRP A 130 13.63 5.00 -4.52
C TRP A 130 12.51 4.72 -5.53
N ILE A 131 11.25 4.98 -5.17
CA ILE A 131 10.11 4.73 -6.05
C ILE A 131 9.43 6.01 -6.45
N THR A 132 9.02 6.03 -7.70
CA THR A 132 8.10 7.04 -8.23
C THR A 132 6.65 6.63 -7.98
N PRO A 133 5.82 7.53 -7.43
CA PRO A 133 4.39 7.27 -7.24
C PRO A 133 3.69 6.93 -8.54
N ALA A 134 2.54 6.25 -8.45
CA ALA A 134 1.71 5.99 -9.61
C ALA A 134 1.21 7.31 -10.25
N THR A 135 1.10 7.31 -11.58
CA THR A 135 0.47 8.40 -12.32
C THR A 135 -1.01 8.48 -11.98
N THR A 136 -1.71 7.34 -12.04
CA THR A 136 -3.15 7.25 -11.77
C THR A 136 -3.59 5.81 -11.50
N PHE A 137 -4.61 5.65 -10.65
CA PHE A 137 -5.38 4.42 -10.43
C PHE A 137 -6.77 4.50 -11.09
N THR A 138 -7.08 5.60 -11.79
CA THR A 138 -8.38 5.79 -12.47
C THR A 138 -8.63 4.78 -13.60
N THR A 139 -7.59 4.08 -14.04
CA THR A 139 -7.67 2.99 -15.02
C THR A 139 -8.38 1.75 -14.49
N PHE A 140 -8.66 1.65 -13.19
CA PHE A 140 -9.38 0.53 -12.56
C PHE A 140 -10.81 0.97 -12.21
N PRO A 141 -11.77 0.91 -13.15
CA PRO A 141 -13.10 1.51 -12.98
C PRO A 141 -13.94 0.88 -11.87
N ASN A 142 -13.67 -0.39 -11.53
CA ASN A 142 -14.42 -1.15 -10.53
C ASN A 142 -13.72 -1.23 -9.17
N LEU A 143 -12.58 -0.55 -9.01
CA LEU A 143 -11.80 -0.58 -7.78
C LEU A 143 -12.54 0.18 -6.66
N LYS A 144 -12.88 -0.55 -5.61
CA LYS A 144 -13.59 -0.09 -4.41
C LYS A 144 -12.67 0.02 -3.21
N THR A 145 -11.71 -0.88 -3.06
CA THR A 145 -10.76 -0.86 -1.95
C THR A 145 -9.34 -0.76 -2.48
N LEU A 146 -8.61 0.21 -1.96
CA LEU A 146 -7.21 0.44 -2.29
C LEU A 146 -6.38 0.57 -1.01
N SER A 147 -5.39 -0.30 -0.84
CA SER A 147 -4.45 -0.30 0.28
C SER A 147 -3.03 -0.30 -0.24
N LEU A 148 -2.21 0.68 0.14
CA LEU A 148 -0.84 0.85 -0.36
C LEU A 148 -0.05 1.85 0.49
N PRO A 149 1.30 1.88 0.40
CA PRO A 149 2.10 2.91 1.06
C PRO A 149 1.79 4.32 0.50
N GLN A 150 2.04 5.36 1.31
CA GLN A 150 1.89 6.74 0.88
C GLN A 150 2.66 7.04 -0.41
N GLU A 151 3.88 6.52 -0.55
CA GLU A 151 4.78 6.73 -1.69
C GLU A 151 4.23 6.18 -3.01
N ALA A 152 3.26 5.26 -2.97
CA ALA A 152 2.55 4.83 -4.16
C ALA A 152 1.54 5.88 -4.66
N LEU A 153 1.05 6.76 -3.78
CA LEU A 153 0.11 7.84 -4.11
C LEU A 153 0.82 9.15 -4.41
N LEU A 154 1.74 9.54 -3.52
CA LEU A 154 2.28 10.88 -3.42
C LEU A 154 3.78 10.80 -3.18
N ASP A 155 4.51 11.78 -3.72
CA ASP A 155 5.89 11.97 -3.31
C ASP A 155 5.92 12.56 -1.89
N ASN A 156 6.96 12.24 -1.13
CA ASN A 156 7.17 12.76 0.23
C ASN A 156 7.47 14.26 0.21
N SER A 157 7.80 14.82 -0.96
CA SER A 157 7.97 16.26 -1.14
C SER A 157 6.61 16.98 -1.18
N ALA A 158 6.40 17.92 -0.24
CA ALA A 158 5.16 18.68 -0.12
C ALA A 158 4.81 19.61 -1.32
N GLY A 159 5.68 19.68 -2.34
CA GLY A 159 5.63 20.69 -3.39
C GLY A 159 4.58 20.46 -4.48
N ASP A 160 4.30 19.20 -4.87
CA ASP A 160 3.48 18.89 -6.05
C ASP A 160 2.55 17.68 -5.84
N MET A 161 1.74 17.74 -4.77
CA MET A 161 0.76 16.70 -4.49
C MET A 161 -0.38 16.72 -5.53
N LYS A 162 -0.46 15.67 -6.35
CA LYS A 162 -1.55 15.44 -7.30
C LYS A 162 -2.92 15.56 -6.63
N HIS A 163 -3.89 16.08 -7.36
CA HIS A 163 -5.26 16.21 -6.86
C HIS A 163 -5.92 14.82 -6.76
N PRO A 164 -6.66 14.49 -5.67
CA PRO A 164 -7.24 13.16 -5.49
C PRO A 164 -8.03 12.65 -6.71
N THR A 165 -8.84 13.52 -7.35
CA THR A 165 -9.67 13.16 -8.53
C THR A 165 -8.88 12.78 -9.78
N SER A 166 -7.60 13.12 -9.84
CA SER A 166 -6.70 12.71 -10.95
C SER A 166 -6.00 11.38 -10.66
N LEU A 167 -5.93 11.01 -9.39
CA LEU A 167 -5.17 9.85 -8.91
C LEU A 167 -6.08 8.66 -8.64
N LEU A 168 -7.23 8.84 -8.00
CA LEU A 168 -8.08 7.77 -7.50
C LEU A 168 -9.33 7.58 -8.37
N PRO A 169 -9.82 6.34 -8.53
CA PRO A 169 -11.04 6.06 -9.27
C PRO A 169 -12.28 6.60 -8.54
N ARG A 170 -13.33 6.88 -9.31
CA ARG A 170 -14.57 7.49 -8.81
C ARG A 170 -15.34 6.60 -7.82
N GLY A 171 -15.38 5.29 -8.09
CA GLY A 171 -16.12 4.29 -7.30
C GLY A 171 -15.38 3.76 -6.07
N LEU A 172 -14.32 4.45 -5.62
CA LEU A 172 -13.56 4.05 -4.45
C LEU A 172 -14.43 4.20 -3.18
N GLU A 173 -14.52 3.13 -2.39
CA GLU A 173 -15.28 3.04 -1.14
C GLU A 173 -14.36 3.14 0.09
N GLU A 174 -13.17 2.52 0.01
CA GLU A 174 -12.18 2.48 1.08
C GLU A 174 -10.75 2.76 0.57
N LEU A 175 -10.03 3.62 1.28
CA LEU A 175 -8.61 3.91 1.05
C LEU A 175 -7.81 3.61 2.33
N SER A 176 -6.83 2.71 2.27
CA SER A 176 -5.86 2.51 3.33
C SER A 176 -4.48 2.97 2.89
N ILE A 177 -3.78 3.69 3.78
CA ILE A 177 -2.48 4.28 3.49
C ILE A 177 -1.49 3.81 4.55
N TYR A 178 -0.50 3.02 4.12
CA TYR A 178 0.59 2.54 4.97
C TYR A 178 1.71 3.59 5.07
N PHE A 179 2.37 3.63 6.22
CA PHE A 179 3.51 4.52 6.50
C PHE A 179 3.24 6.00 6.18
N PRO A 180 2.07 6.55 6.56
CA PRO A 180 1.74 7.92 6.23
C PRO A 180 2.67 8.89 6.98
N TYR A 181 3.02 9.97 6.30
CA TYR A 181 3.57 11.18 6.92
C TYR A 181 2.43 12.16 7.17
N VAL A 182 2.51 12.93 8.24
CA VAL A 182 1.59 13.99 8.62
C VAL A 182 1.37 15.02 7.52
N SER A 183 2.34 15.17 6.60
CA SER A 183 2.19 16.01 5.40
C SER A 183 1.01 15.59 4.53
N ILE A 184 0.57 14.32 4.60
CA ILE A 184 -0.59 13.79 3.86
C ILE A 184 -1.91 14.49 4.23
N VAL A 185 -1.99 15.07 5.43
CA VAL A 185 -3.21 15.73 5.92
C VAL A 185 -3.66 16.83 4.95
N ALA A 186 -2.74 17.62 4.40
CA ALA A 186 -3.08 18.67 3.42
C ALA A 186 -3.64 18.10 2.11
N TRP A 187 -3.24 16.89 1.73
CA TRP A 187 -3.81 16.18 0.59
C TRP A 187 -5.19 15.60 0.91
N LEU A 188 -5.38 15.03 2.11
CA LEU A 188 -6.67 14.52 2.58
C LEU A 188 -7.72 15.64 2.66
N GLU A 189 -7.34 16.86 3.05
CA GLU A 189 -8.26 18.01 3.05
C GLU A 189 -8.84 18.33 1.67
N LYS A 190 -8.15 17.97 0.57
CA LYS A 190 -8.65 18.19 -0.79
C LYS A 190 -9.94 17.39 -1.05
N PHE A 191 -10.18 16.28 -0.36
CA PHE A 191 -11.41 15.49 -0.50
C PHE A 191 -12.67 16.28 -0.11
N LEU A 192 -12.54 17.28 0.78
CA LEU A 192 -13.67 18.16 1.15
C LEU A 192 -14.29 18.85 -0.07
N GLY A 193 -13.45 19.21 -1.06
CA GLY A 193 -13.88 19.84 -2.31
C GLY A 193 -14.26 18.85 -3.42
N CYS A 194 -14.15 17.54 -3.18
CA CYS A 194 -14.29 16.50 -4.20
C CYS A 194 -15.39 15.49 -3.89
N ARG A 195 -16.27 15.78 -2.93
CA ARG A 195 -17.30 14.82 -2.47
C ARG A 195 -18.21 14.34 -3.60
N GLU A 196 -18.55 15.21 -4.56
CA GLU A 196 -19.37 14.84 -5.72
C GLU A 196 -18.68 13.83 -6.65
N TYR A 197 -17.35 13.82 -6.67
CA TYR A 197 -16.57 12.83 -7.41
C TYR A 197 -16.54 11.51 -6.62
N PHE A 198 -16.09 11.55 -5.37
CA PHE A 198 -15.96 10.37 -4.51
C PHE A 198 -17.25 10.10 -3.72
N GLN A 199 -18.36 9.80 -4.40
CA GLN A 199 -19.68 9.61 -3.77
C GLN A 199 -19.76 8.35 -2.90
N ASP A 200 -19.00 7.32 -3.26
CA ASP A 200 -19.04 6.02 -2.60
C ASP A 200 -17.99 5.89 -1.49
N LEU A 201 -17.03 6.82 -1.43
CA LEU A 201 -15.95 6.83 -0.44
C LEU A 201 -16.54 7.06 0.94
N GLN A 202 -16.33 6.08 1.81
CA GLN A 202 -16.85 6.06 3.18
C GLN A 202 -15.73 6.11 4.21
N LYS A 203 -14.56 5.56 3.87
CA LYS A 203 -13.51 5.31 4.86
C LYS A 203 -12.12 5.57 4.31
N ILE A 204 -11.32 6.28 5.10
CA ILE A 204 -9.87 6.40 4.92
C ILE A 204 -9.20 5.86 6.18
N THR A 205 -8.28 4.91 6.04
CA THR A 205 -7.50 4.36 7.16
C THR A 205 -6.03 4.72 6.98
N LEU A 206 -5.45 5.37 7.98
CA LEU A 206 -4.03 5.64 8.07
C LEU A 206 -3.41 4.56 8.95
N TRP A 207 -2.32 3.95 8.48
CA TRP A 207 -1.56 2.93 9.19
C TRP A 207 -0.13 3.42 9.48
N PRO A 208 0.06 4.27 10.51
CA PRO A 208 1.39 4.63 11.01
C PRO A 208 2.19 3.41 11.44
N ALA A 209 3.51 3.48 11.31
CA ALA A 209 4.45 2.50 11.84
C ALA A 209 5.71 3.21 12.35
N ASP A 210 6.34 2.64 13.39
CA ASP A 210 7.50 3.25 14.04
C ASP A 210 8.78 3.21 13.17
N ASP A 211 8.82 2.34 12.17
CA ASP A 211 9.97 2.15 11.28
C ASP A 211 9.94 3.04 10.03
N ARG A 212 8.77 3.58 9.66
CA ARG A 212 8.61 4.55 8.57
C ARG A 212 7.32 5.36 8.66
N GLY A 213 7.43 6.63 8.27
CA GLY A 213 6.35 7.60 8.34
C GLY A 213 6.45 8.40 9.63
N ASP A 214 5.37 9.05 9.99
CA ASP A 214 5.24 9.70 11.30
C ASP A 214 4.48 8.79 12.26
N ALA A 215 4.82 8.86 13.55
CA ALA A 215 4.26 7.97 14.56
C ALA A 215 2.75 8.14 14.75
N PHE A 216 2.09 7.13 15.33
CA PHE A 216 0.66 7.14 15.61
C PHE A 216 0.21 8.38 16.38
N GLU A 217 0.98 8.76 17.40
CA GLU A 217 0.74 9.93 18.25
C GLU A 217 0.59 11.20 17.41
N GLU A 218 1.47 11.42 16.42
CA GLU A 218 1.44 12.63 15.60
C GLU A 218 0.12 12.84 14.86
N PHE A 219 -0.53 11.73 14.45
CA PHE A 219 -1.86 11.78 13.84
C PHE A 219 -2.98 11.96 14.86
N VAL A 220 -2.87 11.33 16.04
CA VAL A 220 -3.88 11.46 17.11
C VAL A 220 -4.01 12.89 17.60
N TYR A 221 -2.89 13.61 17.79
CA TYR A 221 -2.94 15.01 18.24
C TYR A 221 -3.42 15.98 17.16
N ARG A 222 -3.44 15.54 15.89
CA ARG A 222 -3.99 16.30 14.76
C ARG A 222 -5.43 15.90 14.40
N LYS A 223 -6.11 15.15 15.27
CA LYS A 223 -7.52 14.70 15.09
C LYS A 223 -8.49 15.81 14.68
N SER A 224 -8.29 17.05 15.14
CA SER A 224 -9.17 18.17 14.78
C SER A 224 -9.19 18.48 13.28
N ILE A 225 -8.08 18.24 12.58
CA ILE A 225 -7.98 18.41 11.13
C ILE A 225 -8.60 17.21 10.41
N LEU A 226 -8.36 15.99 10.93
CA LEU A 226 -8.90 14.75 10.38
C LEU A 226 -10.43 14.67 10.48
N GLY A 227 -11.03 15.18 11.57
CA GLY A 227 -12.48 15.18 11.78
C GLY A 227 -13.27 16.08 10.82
N ARG A 228 -12.61 16.92 10.01
CA ARG A 228 -13.30 17.72 8.99
C ARG A 228 -13.94 16.86 7.91
N LEU A 229 -13.33 15.72 7.56
CA LEU A 229 -13.87 14.83 6.52
C LEU A 229 -15.14 14.08 6.98
N ASP A 230 -15.32 13.89 8.28
CA ASP A 230 -16.56 13.33 8.83
C ASP A 230 -17.78 14.22 8.45
N SER A 231 -17.59 15.53 8.35
CA SER A 231 -18.65 16.47 7.96
C SER A 231 -19.17 16.28 6.52
N VAL A 232 -18.37 15.63 5.66
CA VAL A 232 -18.78 15.24 4.30
C VAL A 232 -19.10 13.75 4.20
N GLY A 233 -19.16 13.04 5.33
CA GLY A 233 -19.52 11.62 5.40
C GLY A 233 -18.39 10.65 5.06
N VAL A 234 -17.13 11.08 5.19
CA VAL A 234 -15.95 10.22 5.03
C VAL A 234 -15.27 10.07 6.39
N THR A 235 -15.27 8.85 6.94
CA THR A 235 -14.63 8.55 8.22
C THR A 235 -13.13 8.36 8.04
N ILE A 236 -12.33 9.09 8.81
CA ILE A 236 -10.88 8.85 8.90
C ILE A 236 -10.55 8.10 10.18
N ASN A 237 -9.91 6.95 10.05
CA ASN A 237 -9.36 6.20 11.16
C ASN A 237 -7.84 6.22 11.10
N VAL A 238 -7.21 6.41 12.24
CA VAL A 238 -5.79 6.12 12.43
C VAL A 238 -5.73 4.79 13.16
N SER A 239 -5.16 3.78 12.52
CA SER A 239 -5.08 2.43 13.05
C SER A 239 -3.62 2.01 13.15
N ILE A 240 -3.34 1.22 14.16
CA ILE A 240 -2.06 0.57 14.41
C ILE A 240 -2.30 -0.93 14.30
N ASP A 241 -1.30 -1.68 13.88
CA ASP A 241 -1.45 -3.12 13.81
C ASP A 241 -1.75 -3.66 15.21
N SER A 242 -2.64 -4.64 15.25
CA SER A 242 -3.37 -5.07 16.44
C SER A 242 -2.46 -5.60 17.57
N GLU A 243 -1.24 -6.03 17.24
CA GLU A 243 -0.27 -6.46 18.24
C GLU A 243 0.23 -5.29 19.10
N GLU A 244 0.51 -4.12 18.51
CA GLU A 244 0.94 -2.92 19.24
C GLU A 244 -0.21 -2.20 19.96
N ASN A 245 -1.42 -2.26 19.41
CA ASN A 245 -2.62 -1.65 20.01
C ASN A 245 -3.03 -2.27 21.36
N THR A 246 -2.53 -3.48 21.63
CA THR A 246 -2.76 -4.15 22.92
C THR A 246 -1.75 -3.78 24.00
N THR A 247 -0.57 -3.27 23.64
CA THR A 247 0.53 -3.10 24.59
C THR A 247 0.57 -1.72 25.24
N LYS A 248 0.21 -0.64 24.52
CA LYS A 248 0.21 0.73 25.07
C LYS A 248 -1.16 1.13 25.60
N ALA A 249 -1.46 0.73 26.84
CA ALA A 249 -2.71 1.07 27.53
C ALA A 249 -2.96 2.60 27.62
N GLU A 250 -1.89 3.38 27.66
CA GLU A 250 -1.90 4.85 27.68
C GLU A 250 -2.53 5.48 26.43
N TRP A 251 -2.44 4.85 25.26
CA TRP A 251 -3.09 5.34 24.03
C TRP A 251 -4.63 5.28 24.08
N LYS A 252 -5.20 4.56 25.05
CA LYS A 252 -6.65 4.49 25.30
C LYS A 252 -7.12 5.54 26.31
N ASP A 253 -6.18 6.22 26.98
CA ASP A 253 -6.49 7.27 27.92
C ASP A 253 -6.84 8.57 27.15
N PRO A 254 -8.07 9.10 27.30
CA PRO A 254 -8.45 10.36 26.65
C PRO A 254 -7.62 11.56 27.11
N ASP A 255 -6.94 11.47 28.26
CA ASP A 255 -6.09 12.51 28.82
C ASP A 255 -4.59 12.31 28.50
N TYR A 256 -4.22 11.26 27.76
CA TYR A 256 -2.83 11.05 27.34
C TYR A 256 -2.38 12.14 26.37
N ASP A 257 -1.27 12.80 26.70
CA ASP A 257 -0.59 13.80 25.88
C ASP A 257 0.95 13.59 25.96
N PRO A 258 1.59 12.97 24.96
CA PRO A 258 3.02 12.71 24.91
C PRO A 258 3.81 14.01 24.77
N PHE A 259 3.21 15.10 24.28
CA PHE A 259 3.89 16.39 24.28
C PHE A 259 3.96 16.97 25.68
N VAL A 260 2.94 16.77 26.51
CA VAL A 260 3.03 17.11 27.94
C VAL A 260 4.10 16.27 28.62
N LEU A 261 4.22 14.98 28.29
CA LEU A 261 5.30 14.12 28.82
C LEU A 261 6.67 14.61 28.35
N GLU A 262 6.85 14.90 27.06
CA GLU A 262 8.11 15.42 26.52
C GLU A 262 8.47 16.79 27.14
N ILE A 263 7.49 17.68 27.31
CA ILE A 263 7.68 18.96 28.01
C ILE A 263 8.04 18.73 29.48
N VAL A 264 7.37 17.81 30.17
CA VAL A 264 7.66 17.49 31.58
C VAL A 264 9.04 16.88 31.72
N GLU A 265 9.42 15.93 30.87
CA GLU A 265 10.76 15.33 30.82
C GLU A 265 11.83 16.37 30.50
N PHE A 266 11.56 17.24 29.52
CA PHE A 266 12.43 18.38 29.21
C PHE A 266 12.60 19.29 30.43
N LEU A 267 11.50 19.70 31.07
CA LEU A 267 11.54 20.56 32.26
C LEU A 267 12.26 19.89 33.44
N GLN A 268 12.11 18.59 33.63
CA GLN A 268 12.82 17.81 34.65
C GLN A 268 14.31 17.60 34.32
N SER A 269 14.69 17.64 33.04
CA SER A 269 16.08 17.54 32.60
C SER A 269 16.88 18.84 32.79
N LEU A 270 16.19 19.97 33.01
CA LEU A 270 16.84 21.25 33.29
C LEU A 270 17.49 21.18 34.69
N PRO A 271 18.76 21.58 34.83
CA PRO A 271 19.41 21.61 36.14
C PRO A 271 18.64 22.57 37.06
N ASP A 272 18.33 22.10 38.28
CA ASP A 272 17.77 22.92 39.34
C ASP A 272 18.62 24.19 39.47
N GLY A 273 18.01 25.34 39.17
CA GLY A 273 18.70 26.59 38.91
C GLY A 273 19.92 26.83 39.79
N SER A 274 21.10 26.81 39.17
CA SER A 274 22.36 27.33 39.71
C SER A 274 22.38 28.85 39.70
#